data_AF-A0A2V8L0X3-F1
#
_entry.id   AF-A0A2V8L0X3-F1
#
_cell.length_a   1.000
_cell.length_b   1.000
_cell.length_c   1.000
_cell.angle_alpha   90.00
_cell.angle_beta   90.00
_cell.angle_gamma   90.00
#
_symmetry.space_group_name_H-M   'P 1'
#
loop_
_entity.id
_entity.type
_entity.pdbx_description
1 polymer ?
#
loop_
_entity_poly.entity_id
_entity_poly.type
_entity_poly.pdbx_seq_one_letter_code
_entity_poly.pdbx_strand_id
1 'polypeptide(L)' 'MTTTNLRPGYLRRNGVPYSANAKLTEYYDVIKEANGDTYLVLTSTLEDPTYLTQPMITAAHFKKQTDAGGWNPTPCAVR' A
#
# COMPACT_ATOMS: atom_id res chain seq x y z
N MET A 1 -5.95 -8.52 -3.04
CA MET A 1 -6.91 -7.51 -3.53
C MET A 1 -6.42 -7.02 -4.88
N THR A 2 -7.31 -6.76 -5.84
CA THR A 2 -6.93 -6.17 -7.14
C THR A 2 -7.78 -4.93 -7.41
N THR A 3 -7.13 -3.85 -7.81
CA THR A 3 -7.75 -2.55 -8.10
C THR A 3 -7.40 -2.14 -9.52
N THR A 4 -8.41 -1.73 -10.28
CA THR A 4 -8.31 -1.23 -11.66
C THR A 4 -9.04 0.10 -11.78
N ASN A 5 -8.97 0.75 -12.95
CA ASN A 5 -9.56 2.07 -13.19
C ASN A 5 -9.01 3.14 -12.24
N LEU A 6 -7.72 3.08 -11.95
CA LEU A 6 -7.04 4.08 -11.14
C LEU A 6 -7.04 5.43 -11.87
N ARG A 7 -7.36 6.50 -11.15
CA ARG A 7 -7.16 7.85 -11.69
C ARG A 7 -5.66 8.06 -11.92
N PRO A 8 -5.21 8.44 -13.13
CA PRO A 8 -3.80 8.66 -13.43
C PRO A 8 -3.12 9.60 -12.44
N GLY A 9 -1.86 9.32 -12.13
CA GLY A 9 -1.12 10.05 -11.10
C GLY A 9 0.36 9.72 -11.11
N TYR A 10 1.00 9.81 -9.95
CA TYR A 10 2.43 9.56 -9.78
C TYR A 10 2.67 8.51 -8.70
N LEU A 11 3.64 7.63 -8.93
CA LEU A 11 4.04 6.57 -7.98
C LEU A 11 4.64 7.13 -6.69
N ARG A 12 5.26 8.31 -6.79
CA ARG A 12 5.81 9.10 -5.69
C ARG A 12 5.77 10.58 -6.05
N ARG A 13 5.90 11.47 -5.07
CA ARG A 13 5.95 12.91 -5.30
C ARG A 13 7.05 13.24 -6.32
N ASN A 14 6.68 13.93 -7.41
CA ASN A 14 7.56 14.28 -8.53
C ASN A 14 8.29 13.08 -9.17
N GLY A 15 7.66 11.90 -9.14
CA GLY A 15 8.24 10.66 -9.65
C GLY A 15 7.71 10.24 -11.02
N VAL A 16 7.85 8.94 -11.29
CA VAL A 16 7.31 8.30 -12.50
C VAL A 16 5.78 8.31 -12.44
N PRO A 17 5.09 8.67 -13.55
CA PRO A 17 3.64 8.61 -13.61
C PRO A 17 3.12 7.17 -13.70
N TYR A 18 1.86 6.97 -13.32
CA TYR A 18 1.09 5.78 -13.68
C TYR A 18 -0.18 6.19 -14.44
N SER A 19 -0.58 5.37 -15.40
CA SER A 19 -1.66 5.64 -16.33
C SER A 19 -3.03 5.17 -15.82
N ALA A 20 -4.08 5.45 -16.59
CA ALA A 20 -5.42 4.92 -16.33
C ALA A 20 -5.49 3.40 -16.53
N ASN A 21 -4.50 2.82 -17.25
CA ASN A 21 -4.39 1.40 -17.50
C ASN A 21 -3.62 0.67 -16.39
N ALA A 22 -3.20 1.37 -15.34
CA ALA A 22 -2.51 0.78 -14.22
C ALA A 22 -3.41 -0.22 -13.48
N LYS A 23 -2.84 -1.39 -13.18
CA LYS A 23 -3.46 -2.45 -12.37
C LYS A 23 -2.64 -2.62 -11.10
N LEU A 24 -3.27 -2.40 -9.96
CA LEU A 24 -2.66 -2.59 -8.65
C LEU A 24 -3.14 -3.90 -8.04
N THR A 25 -2.22 -4.77 -7.65
CA THR A 25 -2.50 -5.98 -6.89
C THR A 25 -1.83 -5.90 -5.54
N GLU A 26 -2.59 -6.14 -4.47
CA GLU A 26 -2.11 -6.05 -3.09
C GLU A 26 -2.27 -7.39 -2.36
N TYR A 27 -1.22 -7.78 -1.66
CA TYR A 27 -1.13 -8.97 -0.82
C TYR A 27 -0.93 -8.55 0.63
N TYR A 28 -1.70 -9.15 1.52
CA TYR A 28 -1.74 -8.80 2.94
C TYR A 28 -1.30 -10.03 3.73
N ASP A 29 -0.09 -10.00 4.25
CA ASP A 29 0.52 -11.12 4.96
C ASP A 29 0.71 -10.76 6.43
N VAL A 30 0.27 -11.64 7.34
CA VAL A 30 0.53 -11.50 8.77
C VAL A 30 1.68 -12.41 9.15
N ILE A 31 2.80 -11.80 9.55
CA ILE A 31 4.02 -12.50 9.95
C ILE A 31 4.13 -12.48 11.47
N LYS A 32 4.36 -13.64 12.08
CA LYS A 32 4.63 -13.79 13.52
C LYS A 32 6.08 -14.21 13.71
N GLU A 33 6.85 -13.37 14.37
CA GLU A 33 8.27 -13.59 14.62
C GLU A 33 8.49 -14.39 15.91
N ALA A 34 9.64 -15.07 16.00
CA ALA A 34 10.01 -15.87 17.17
C ALA A 34 10.12 -15.04 18.47
N ASN A 35 10.37 -13.73 18.36
CA ASN A 35 10.43 -12.80 19.48
C ASN A 35 9.04 -12.35 19.99
N GLY A 36 7.94 -12.85 19.39
CA GLY A 36 6.56 -12.51 19.74
C GLY A 36 6.01 -11.29 18.99
N ASP A 37 6.82 -10.60 18.18
CA ASP A 37 6.34 -9.50 17.35
C ASP A 37 5.39 -10.02 16.25
N THR A 38 4.40 -9.21 15.90
CA THR A 38 3.51 -9.46 14.76
C THR A 38 3.62 -8.30 13.78
N TYR A 39 3.81 -8.60 12.50
CA TYR A 39 3.84 -7.63 11.42
C TYR A 39 2.70 -7.91 10.44
N LEU A 40 2.08 -6.85 9.94
CA LEU A 40 1.31 -6.88 8.70
C LEU A 40 2.23 -6.37 7.58
N VAL A 41 2.50 -7.22 6.59
CA VAL A 41 3.24 -6.86 5.39
C VAL A 41 2.23 -6.67 4.25
N LEU A 42 2.16 -5.44 3.75
CA LEU A 42 1.39 -5.10 2.56
C LEU A 42 2.34 -5.05 1.37
N THR A 43 2.25 -6.05 0.49
CA THR A 43 2.99 -6.08 -0.77
C THR A 43 2.10 -5.59 -1.89
N SER A 44 2.52 -4.52 -2.57
CA SER A 44 1.82 -3.90 -3.69
C SER A 44 2.61 -4.13 -4.98
N THR A 45 1.97 -4.74 -5.96
CA THR A 45 2.48 -4.91 -7.33
C THR A 45 1.66 -4.03 -8.27
N LEU A 46 2.32 -3.07 -8.91
CA LEU A 46 1.71 -2.19 -9.90
C LEU A 46 2.22 -2.53 -11.31
N GLU A 47 1.29 -2.90 -12.18
CA GLU A 47 1.53 -3.16 -13.59
C GLU A 47 0.97 -2.00 -14.41
N ASP A 48 1.78 -1.36 -15.27
CA ASP A 48 1.32 -0.31 -16.18
C ASP A 48 2.10 -0.35 -17.50
N PRO A 49 1.51 -0.87 -18.59
CA PRO A 49 2.20 -1.00 -19.87
C PRO A 49 2.51 0.36 -20.54
N THR A 50 1.93 1.46 -20.05
CA THR A 50 2.13 2.80 -20.63
C THR A 50 3.45 3.42 -20.21
N TYR A 51 3.78 3.32 -18.92
CA TYR A 51 4.94 4.00 -18.34
C TYR A 51 5.97 3.06 -17.71
N LEU A 52 5.61 1.80 -17.45
CA LEU A 52 6.48 0.83 -16.80
C LEU A 52 6.81 -0.32 -17.77
N THR A 53 8.10 -0.64 -17.88
CA THR A 53 8.57 -1.80 -18.66
C THR A 53 8.46 -3.10 -17.88
N GLN A 54 8.34 -3.03 -16.56
CA GLN A 54 8.20 -4.15 -15.64
C GLN A 54 7.32 -3.73 -14.46
N PRO A 55 6.66 -4.68 -13.76
CA PRO A 55 5.88 -4.35 -12.57
C PRO A 55 6.74 -3.65 -11.51
N MET A 56 6.22 -2.58 -10.94
CA MET A 56 6.80 -1.96 -9.74
C MET A 56 6.27 -2.68 -8.50
N ILE A 57 7.17 -3.19 -7.67
CA ILE A 57 6.82 -3.92 -6.44
C ILE A 57 7.32 -3.13 -5.24
N THR A 58 6.45 -2.91 -4.26
CA THR A 58 6.78 -2.26 -2.99
C THR A 58 6.19 -3.04 -1.83
N ALA A 59 6.86 -3.03 -0.68
CA ALA A 59 6.34 -3.63 0.55
C ALA A 59 6.34 -2.60 1.68
N ALA A 60 5.22 -2.48 2.40
CA ALA A 60 5.09 -1.69 3.61
C ALA A 60 4.90 -2.63 4.80
N HIS A 61 5.72 -2.48 5.84
CA HIS A 61 5.71 -3.34 7.01
C HIS A 61 5.14 -2.56 8.21
N PHE A 62 4.05 -3.06 8.77
CA PHE A 62 3.39 -2.47 9.93
C PHE A 62 3.57 -3.37 11.14
N LYS A 63 4.31 -2.92 12.14
CA LYS A 63 4.44 -3.62 13.42
C LYS A 63 3.16 -3.42 14.25
N LYS A 64 2.60 -4.51 14.78
CA LYS A 64 1.46 -4.46 15.70
C LYS A 64 1.89 -3.80 17.02
N GLN A 65 1.16 -2.75 17.43
CA GLN A 65 1.33 -2.14 18.75
C GLN A 65 0.73 -3.02 19.85
N THR A 66 1.24 -2.86 21.07
CA THR A 66 0.76 -3.58 22.26
C THR A 66 -0.62 -3.10 22.72
N ASP A 67 -0.92 -1.83 22.49
CA ASP A 67 -2.17 -1.16 22.85
C ASP A 67 -2.53 -0.08 21.82
N ALA A 68 -3.57 0.72 22.12
CA ALA A 68 -4.00 1.85 21.29
C ALA A 68 -3.22 3.15 21.61
N GLY A 69 -2.04 3.07 22.23
CA GLY A 69 -1.24 4.24 22.58
C GLY A 69 -0.86 5.06 21.34
N GLY A 70 -1.15 6.37 21.40
CA GLY A 70 -0.93 7.30 20.28
C GLY A 70 -2.06 7.33 19.24
N TRP A 71 -3.08 6.48 19.38
CA TRP A 71 -4.28 6.53 18.54
C TRP A 71 -5.27 7.57 19.07
N ASN A 72 -5.35 8.73 18.40
CA ASN A 72 -6.30 9.80 18.72
C ASN A 72 -7.14 10.20 17.49
N PRO A 73 -8.07 9.34 17.03
CA PRO A 73 -8.88 9.63 15.85
C PRO A 73 -9.88 10.75 16.15
N THR A 74 -10.05 11.66 15.21
CA THR A 74 -11.13 12.64 15.25
C THR A 74 -12.36 12.06 14.55
N PRO A 75 -13.59 12.24 15.06
CA PRO A 75 -14.80 11.79 14.37
C PRO A 75 -14.86 12.35 12.94
N CYS A 76 -15.36 11.55 12.01
CA CYS A 76 -15.64 12.03 10.66
C CYS A 76 -16.67 13.17 10.73
N ALA A 77 -16.27 14.37 10.36
CA ALA A 77 -17.17 15.51 10.23
C ALA A 77 -17.18 15.98 8.77
N VAL A 78 -18.37 16.03 8.17
CA VAL A 78 -18.58 16.75 6.91
C VAL A 78 -18.94 18.17 7.31
N ARG A 79 -18.17 19.16 6.85
CA ARG A 79 -18.53 20.58 6.95
C ARG A 79 -18.92 21.10 5.58
#